data_AF-A0A973D3Q5-F1
#
_entry.id   AF-A0A973D3Q5-F1
#
_cell.length_a   1.000
_cell.length_b   1.000
_cell.length_c   1.000
_cell.angle_alpha   90.00
_cell.angle_beta   90.00
_cell.angle_gamma   90.00
#
_symmetry.space_group_name_H-M   'P 1'
#
loop_
_entity.id
_entity.type
_entity.pdbx_description
1 polymer ?
#
loop_
_entity_poly.entity_id
_entity_poly.type
_entity_poly.pdbx_seq_one_letter_code
_entity_poly.pdbx_strand_id
1 'polypeptide(L)' 'RPAACWLTGQETSLKRLRGQQHQWQGIPVIATYHPAFLLRQEQYKGHCWQDLQQVIEYLDQTPGAGRS' A
#
# COMPACT_ATOMS: atom_id res chain seq x y z
N ARG A 1 3.29 -4.03 16.27
CA ARG A 1 2.07 -3.70 15.51
C ARG A 1 2.48 -3.13 14.15
N PRO A 2 1.94 -3.62 13.02
CA PRO A 2 2.32 -3.14 11.69
C PRO A 2 1.82 -1.69 11.45
N ALA A 3 2.56 -0.91 10.67
CA ALA A 3 2.22 0.48 10.34
C ALA A 3 0.83 0.61 9.70
N ALA A 4 0.43 -0.39 8.91
CA ALA A 4 -0.89 -0.43 8.26
C ALA A 4 -2.04 -0.25 9.25
N CYS A 5 -2.05 -0.96 10.39
CA CYS A 5 -3.14 -0.85 11.37
C CYS A 5 -3.25 0.54 12.00
N TRP A 6 -2.12 1.23 12.18
CA TRP A 6 -2.12 2.59 12.73
C TRP A 6 -2.67 3.62 11.76
N LEU A 7 -2.36 3.47 10.46
CA LEU A 7 -2.77 4.41 9.43
C LEU A 7 -4.22 4.17 8.98
N THR A 8 -4.69 2.92 8.96
CA THR A 8 -6.04 2.58 8.50
C THR A 8 -7.07 2.53 9.63
N GLY A 9 -6.63 2.47 10.90
CA GLY A 9 -7.52 2.29 12.05
C GLY A 9 -8.16 0.89 12.13
N GLN A 10 -7.74 -0.05 11.28
CA GLN A 10 -8.31 -1.40 11.21
C GLN A 10 -7.39 -2.43 11.89
N GLU A 11 -7.87 -3.06 12.96
CA GLU A 11 -7.21 -4.19 13.62
C GLU A 11 -7.49 -5.51 12.88
N THR A 12 -7.02 -5.62 11.63
CA THR A 12 -7.11 -6.86 10.84
C THR A 12 -5.77 -7.27 10.25
N SER A 13 -5.71 -8.48 9.68
CA SER A 13 -4.48 -9.00 9.10
C SER A 13 -4.01 -8.16 7.91
N LEU A 14 -2.69 -8.01 7.75
CA LEU A 14 -2.11 -7.28 6.62
C LEU A 14 -2.57 -7.85 5.27
N LYS A 15 -2.80 -9.16 5.18
CA LYS A 15 -3.33 -9.84 3.99
C LYS A 15 -4.70 -9.28 3.56
N ARG A 16 -5.50 -8.82 4.51
CA ARG A 16 -6.82 -8.22 4.26
C ARG A 16 -6.75 -6.72 4.00
N LEU A 17 -5.72 -6.03 4.51
CA LEU A 17 -5.52 -4.60 4.31
C LEU A 17 -4.82 -4.25 3.00
N ARG A 18 -3.94 -5.13 2.53
CA ARG A 18 -3.16 -4.90 1.31
C ARG A 18 -4.03 -4.95 0.06
N GLY A 19 -3.58 -4.26 -1.00
CA GLY A 19 -4.29 -4.19 -2.28
C GLY A 19 -5.66 -3.52 -2.18
N GLN A 20 -5.89 -2.73 -1.13
CA GLN A 20 -7.06 -1.88 -0.97
C GLN A 20 -6.59 -0.47 -0.71
N GLN A 21 -7.34 0.50 -1.23
CA GLN A 21 -7.15 1.90 -0.95
C GLN A 21 -7.82 2.23 0.39
N HIS A 22 -7.05 2.86 1.26
CA HIS A 22 -7.51 3.42 2.53
C HIS A 22 -7.34 4.94 2.49
N GLN A 23 -7.91 5.64 3.46
CA GLN A 23 -7.69 7.07 3.65
C GLN A 23 -7.05 7.33 5.00
N TRP A 24 -6.06 8.21 5.01
CA TRP A 24 -5.45 8.74 6.21
C TRP A 24 -5.36 10.26 6.08
N GLN A 25 -6.10 10.98 6.93
CA GLN A 25 -6.13 12.45 6.92
C GLN A 25 -6.43 13.08 5.54
N GLY A 26 -7.31 12.45 4.77
CA GLY A 26 -7.64 12.87 3.39
C GLY A 26 -6.62 12.45 2.33
N ILE A 27 -5.52 11.80 2.72
CA ILE A 27 -4.51 11.27 1.81
C ILE A 27 -4.82 9.79 1.52
N PRO A 28 -4.89 9.38 0.24
CA PRO A 28 -5.05 7.98 -0.14
C PRO A 28 -3.80 7.18 0.21
N VAL A 29 -3.98 6.02 0.82
CA VAL A 29 -2.89 5.13 1.25
C VAL A 29 -3.20 3.69 0.89
N ILE A 30 -2.22 3.00 0.30
CA ILE A 30 -2.30 1.57 0.00
C ILE A 30 -1.32 0.83 0.91
N ALA A 31 -1.82 -0.16 1.66
CA ALA A 31 -0.98 -0.98 2.52
C ALA A 31 -0.23 -2.04 1.72
N THR A 32 1.03 -2.31 2.06
CA THR A 32 1.83 -3.37 1.43
C THR A 32 2.76 -4.07 2.44
N TYR A 33 3.54 -5.05 1.99
CA TYR A 33 4.50 -5.80 2.80
C TYR A 33 5.73 -4.96 3.16
N HIS A 34 6.21 -5.10 4.40
CA HIS A 34 7.43 -4.44 4.86
C HIS A 34 8.67 -5.02 4.12
N PRO A 35 9.66 -4.20 3.72
CA PRO A 35 10.83 -4.68 2.97
C PRO A 35 11.58 -5.83 3.64
N ALA A 36 11.81 -5.76 4.96
CA ALA A 36 12.46 -6.84 5.70
C ALA A 36 11.70 -8.18 5.66
N PHE A 37 10.37 -8.17 5.48
CA PHE A 37 9.57 -9.39 5.29
C PHE A 37 9.78 -9.96 3.89
N LEU A 38 9.85 -9.11 2.86
CA LEU A 38 10.08 -9.51 1.47
C LEU A 38 11.47 -10.10 1.24
N LEU A 39 12.47 -9.65 2.01
CA LEU A 39 13.82 -10.24 1.98
C LEU A 39 13.85 -11.68 2.53
N ARG A 40 12.94 -12.01 3.46
CA ARG A 40 12.84 -13.35 4.07
C ARG A 40 11.91 -14.27 3.30
N GLN A 41 10.88 -13.71 2.65
CA GLN A 41 9.85 -14.46 1.94
C GLN A 41 9.65 -13.87 0.54
N GLU A 42 10.58 -14.19 -0.34
CA GLU A 42 10.69 -13.57 -1.67
C GLU A 42 9.47 -13.80 -2.57
N GLN A 43 8.72 -14.88 -2.37
CA GLN A 43 7.47 -15.18 -3.08
C GLN A 43 6.42 -14.06 -2.98
N TYR A 44 6.51 -13.19 -1.97
CA TYR A 44 5.59 -12.07 -1.80
C TYR A 44 6.02 -10.79 -2.53
N LYS A 45 7.17 -10.77 -3.21
CA LYS A 45 7.62 -9.61 -4.01
C LYS A 45 6.63 -9.27 -5.12
N GLY A 46 6.05 -10.28 -5.79
CA GLY A 46 5.04 -10.06 -6.83
C GLY A 46 3.76 -9.40 -6.30
N HIS A 47 3.35 -9.76 -5.09
CA HIS A 47 2.24 -9.12 -4.41
C HIS A 47 2.56 -7.65 -4.10
N CYS A 48 3.73 -7.36 -3.53
CA CYS A 48 4.18 -5.98 -3.29
C CYS A 48 4.20 -5.15 -4.58
N TRP A 49 4.66 -5.72 -5.69
CA TRP A 49 4.67 -5.05 -6.98
C TRP A 49 3.26 -4.66 -7.45
N GLN A 50 2.27 -5.55 -7.31
CA GLN A 50 0.87 -5.22 -7.62
C GLN A 50 0.32 -4.07 -6.78
N ASP A 51 0.72 -3.95 -5.52
CA ASP A 51 0.33 -2.82 -4.66
C ASP A 51 0.93 -1.50 -5.18
N LEU A 52 2.20 -1.53 -5.61
CA LEU A 52 2.89 -0.35 -6.18
C LEU A 52 2.31 0.07 -7.52
N GLN A 53 1.94 -0.87 -8.39
CA GLN A 53 1.30 -0.57 -9.67
C GLN A 53 -0.03 0.19 -9.47
N GLN A 54 -0.83 -0.19 -8.46
CA GLN A 54 -2.04 0.56 -8.10
C GLN A 54 -1.73 1.99 -7.65
N VAL A 55 -0.64 2.20 -6.90
CA VAL A 55 -0.20 3.55 -6.52
C VAL A 55 0.18 4.37 -7.74
N ILE A 56 0.94 3.80 -8.69
CA ILE A 56 1.35 4.49 -9.92
C ILE A 56 0.12 4.85 -10.76
N GLU A 57 -0.80 3.90 -10.94
CA GLU A 57 -2.05 4.14 -11.67
C GLU A 57 -2.89 5.25 -11.01
N TYR A 58 -2.98 5.26 -9.68
CA TYR A 58 -3.67 6.31 -8.94
C TYR A 58 -3.01 7.69 -9.15
N LEU A 59 -1.68 7.74 -9.14
CA LEU A 59 -0.93 8.98 -9.37
C LEU A 59 -1.11 9.51 -10.80
N ASP A 60 -1.15 8.62 -11.79
CA ASP A 60 -1.39 8.97 -13.19
C ASP A 60 -2.82 9.50 -13.43
N GLN A 61 -3.79 9.01 -12.65
CA GLN A 61 -5.18 9.46 -12.71
C GLN A 61 -5.44 10.76 -11.94
N THR A 62 -4.55 11.16 -11.02
CA THR A 62 -4.71 12.36 -10.19
C THR A 62 -4.11 13.58 -10.91
N PRO A 63 -4.92 14.45 -11.54
CA PRO A 63 -4.40 15.60 -12.28
C PRO A 63 -3.92 16.65 -11.26
N GLY A 64 -2.60 16.78 -11.10
CA GLY A 64 -2.00 17.83 -10.28
C GLY A 64 -0.83 17.39 -9.37
N ALA A 65 -0.56 16.09 -9.22
CA ALA A 65 0.45 15.62 -8.27
C ALA A 65 1.86 15.36 -8.85
N GLY A 66 2.06 15.37 -10.18
CA GLY A 66 3.39 15.00 -10.70
C GLY A 66 3.62 14.98 -12.21
N ARG A 67 2.91 15.79 -12.99
CA ARG A 67 3.24 16.00 -14.41
C ARG A 67 3.18 17.50 -14.74
N SER A 68 4.21 18.21 -14.31
CA SER A 68 4.61 19.53 -14.83
C SER A 68 6.00 19.40 -15.41
#